data_AF-A0A6J5GID3-F1
#
_entry.id   AF-A0A6J5GID3-F1
#
_cell.length_a   1.000
_cell.length_b   1.000
_cell.length_c   1.000
_cell.angle_alpha   90.00
_cell.angle_beta   90.00
_cell.angle_gamma   90.00
#
_symmetry.space_group_name_H-M   'P 1'
#
loop_
_entity.id
_entity.type
_entity.pdbx_description
1 polymer ?
#
loop_
_entity_poly.entity_id
_entity_poly.type
_entity_poly.pdbx_seq_one_letter_code
_entity_poly.pdbx_strand_id
1 'polypeptide(L)'
;MNGFRRSRHVPRTDMDALFREVIARGPEAALPQNLPDKWLRAIVRDARKAAISGDRDLARSAMVLAFTLADATVDKAVLDERLPDCLASYQLALIEELIGRQTGIFPRQYSLSDIFA
;
A
#
# COMPACT_ATOMS: atom_id res chain seq x y z
N MET A 1 -0.37 25.67 -32.09
CA MET A 1 -0.50 26.17 -30.70
C MET A 1 -0.49 24.97 -29.77
N ASN A 2 0.66 24.65 -29.18
CA ASN A 2 0.82 23.47 -28.32
C ASN A 2 0.26 23.76 -26.92
N GLY A 3 -0.86 23.13 -26.58
CA GLY A 3 -1.42 23.16 -25.23
C GLY A 3 -0.48 22.41 -24.29
N PHE A 4 0.28 23.15 -23.48
CA PHE A 4 0.99 22.60 -22.34
C PHE A 4 -0.03 21.93 -21.42
N ARG A 5 -0.10 20.60 -21.48
CA ARG A 5 -0.75 19.79 -20.44
C ARG A 5 0.00 20.11 -19.15
N ARG A 6 -0.53 21.01 -18.33
CA ARG A 6 -0.02 21.26 -16.98
C ARG A 6 0.07 19.89 -16.32
N SER A 7 1.28 19.42 -16.01
CA SER A 7 1.50 18.26 -15.16
C SER A 7 0.71 18.52 -13.88
N ARG A 8 -0.46 17.90 -13.75
CA ARG A 8 -1.25 17.99 -12.52
C ARG A 8 -0.34 17.42 -11.44
N HIS A 9 0.20 18.31 -10.61
CA HIS A 9 0.97 17.92 -9.44
C HIS A 9 0.01 17.19 -8.51
N VAL A 10 -0.02 15.87 -8.60
CA VAL A 10 -0.87 15.07 -7.74
C VAL A 10 -0.18 15.02 -6.38
N PRO A 11 -0.81 15.54 -5.30
CA PRO A 11 -0.17 15.57 -3.99
C PRO A 11 0.19 14.16 -3.53
N ARG A 12 1.35 14.05 -2.88
CA ARG A 12 1.83 12.82 -2.23
C ARG A 12 0.78 12.33 -1.21
N THR A 13 0.83 11.04 -0.89
CA THR A 13 -0.01 10.49 0.18
C THR A 13 0.23 11.25 1.48
N ASP A 14 -0.84 11.76 2.10
CA ASP A 14 -0.79 12.37 3.44
C ASP A 14 -0.60 11.25 4.46
N MET A 15 0.66 11.08 4.88
CA MET A 15 1.08 10.01 5.79
C MET A 15 0.44 10.15 7.17
N ASP A 16 0.27 11.37 7.66
CA ASP A 16 -0.26 11.61 9.01
C ASP A 16 -1.76 11.30 9.07
N ALA A 17 -2.50 11.61 8.00
CA ALA A 17 -3.90 11.23 7.88
C ALA A 17 -4.06 9.71 7.71
N LEU A 18 -3.25 9.07 6.86
CA LEU A 18 -3.26 7.62 6.66
C LEU A 18 -2.98 6.88 7.98
N PHE A 19 -1.91 7.27 8.69
CA PHE A 19 -1.48 6.59 9.91
C PHE A 19 -2.48 6.75 11.05
N ARG A 20 -3.06 7.94 11.23
CA ARG A 20 -4.14 8.15 12.20
C ARG A 20 -5.35 7.26 11.92
N GLU A 21 -5.72 7.10 10.65
CA GLU A 21 -6.86 6.26 10.28
C GLU A 21 -6.59 4.77 10.55
N VAL A 22 -5.37 4.29 10.27
CA VAL A 22 -4.97 2.92 10.54
C VAL A 22 -4.90 2.64 12.04
N ILE A 23 -4.23 3.50 12.83
CA ILE A 23 -4.18 3.33 14.30
C ILE A 23 -5.58 3.32 14.90
N ALA A 24 -6.47 4.23 14.48
CA ALA A 24 -7.82 4.33 15.03
C ALA A 24 -8.67 3.08 14.76
N ARG A 25 -8.35 2.31 13.72
CA ARG A 25 -9.14 1.15 13.26
C ARG A 25 -8.45 -0.19 13.49
N GLY A 26 -7.20 -0.20 13.94
CA GLY A 26 -6.38 -1.40 14.11
C GLY A 26 -5.57 -1.77 12.85
N PRO A 27 -4.62 -2.71 12.98
CA PRO A 27 -3.73 -3.12 11.89
C PRO A 27 -4.49 -3.68 10.68
N GLU A 28 -5.66 -4.30 10.88
CA GLU A 28 -6.53 -4.81 9.82
C GLU A 28 -6.96 -3.72 8.84
N ALA A 29 -6.98 -2.44 9.26
CA ALA A 29 -7.28 -1.32 8.37
C ALA A 29 -6.23 -1.11 7.27
N ALA A 30 -5.02 -1.66 7.46
CA ALA A 30 -3.98 -1.67 6.45
C ALA A 30 -4.13 -2.81 5.43
N LEU A 31 -5.04 -3.78 5.64
CA LEU A 31 -5.30 -4.82 4.64
C LEU A 31 -5.83 -4.18 3.34
N PRO A 32 -5.41 -4.64 2.15
CA PRO A 32 -5.80 -4.04 0.88
C PRO A 32 -7.31 -3.83 0.75
N GLN A 33 -8.10 -4.87 1.09
CA GLN A 33 -9.56 -4.84 1.03
C GLN A 33 -10.22 -3.84 2.01
N ASN A 34 -9.54 -3.51 3.10
CA ASN A 34 -10.06 -2.61 4.14
C ASN A 34 -9.66 -1.16 3.92
N LEU A 35 -8.69 -0.90 3.04
CA LEU A 35 -8.29 0.45 2.68
C LEU A 35 -9.42 1.16 1.92
N PRO A 36 -9.79 2.38 2.32
CA PRO A 36 -10.63 3.25 1.50
C PRO A 36 -10.01 3.48 0.11
N ASP A 37 -10.87 3.62 -0.91
CA ASP A 37 -10.47 3.86 -2.31
C ASP A 37 -9.45 5.01 -2.48
N LYS A 38 -9.62 6.08 -1.70
CA LYS A 38 -8.72 7.24 -1.72
C LYS A 38 -7.28 6.83 -1.39
N TRP A 39 -7.10 5.94 -0.41
CA TRP A 39 -5.79 5.50 0.06
C TRP A 39 -5.20 4.47 -0.88
N LEU A 40 -5.98 3.44 -1.24
CA LEU A 40 -5.54 2.41 -2.17
C LEU A 40 -4.98 3.00 -3.47
N ARG A 41 -5.71 3.95 -4.09
CA ARG A 41 -5.27 4.61 -5.32
C ARG A 41 -4.03 5.48 -5.12
N ALA A 42 -3.94 6.21 -4.00
CA ALA A 42 -2.80 7.06 -3.70
C ALA A 42 -1.52 6.24 -3.48
N ILE A 43 -1.62 5.15 -2.71
CA ILE A 43 -0.50 4.26 -2.38
C ILE A 43 -0.02 3.51 -3.62
N VAL A 44 -0.91 2.90 -4.41
CA VAL A 44 -0.52 2.19 -5.65
C VAL A 44 0.13 3.16 -6.64
N ARG A 45 -0.40 4.39 -6.77
CA ARG A 45 0.21 5.43 -7.60
C ARG A 45 1.62 5.77 -7.13
N ASP A 46 1.81 5.99 -5.83
CA ASP A 46 3.11 6.39 -5.28
C ASP A 46 4.13 5.24 -5.36
N ALA A 47 3.72 4.00 -5.07
CA ALA A 47 4.55 2.81 -5.23
C ALA A 47 4.99 2.62 -6.69
N ARG A 48 4.08 2.77 -7.66
CA ARG A 48 4.42 2.70 -9.10
C ARG A 48 5.38 3.82 -9.52
N LYS A 49 5.19 5.04 -9.01
CA LYS A 49 6.12 6.14 -9.27
C LYS A 49 7.50 5.86 -8.67
N ALA A 50 7.56 5.36 -7.44
CA ALA A 50 8.79 4.97 -6.78
C ALA A 50 9.57 3.92 -7.60
N ALA A 51 8.88 2.92 -8.15
CA ALA A 51 9.49 1.90 -9.00
C ALA A 51 10.09 2.47 -10.30
N ILE A 52 9.51 3.54 -10.84
CA ILE A 52 9.99 4.20 -12.07
C ILE A 52 11.11 5.19 -11.77
N SER A 53 10.99 5.99 -10.70
CA SER A 53 11.91 7.10 -10.39
C SER A 53 13.04 6.71 -9.44
N GLY A 54 12.94 5.57 -8.75
CA GLY A 54 13.84 5.20 -7.65
C GLY A 54 13.62 6.00 -6.36
N ASP A 55 12.60 6.87 -6.31
CA ASP A 55 12.30 7.71 -5.14
C ASP A 55 11.63 6.88 -4.05
N ARG A 56 12.44 6.41 -3.08
CA ARG A 56 11.97 5.60 -1.96
C ARG A 56 10.98 6.32 -1.04
N ASP A 57 10.98 7.66 -1.01
CA ASP A 57 10.02 8.41 -0.20
C ASP A 57 8.59 8.24 -0.71
N LEU A 58 8.42 7.98 -2.01
CA LEU A 58 7.10 7.69 -2.59
C LEU A 58 6.58 6.31 -2.16
N ALA A 59 7.46 5.32 -1.98
CA ALA A 59 7.06 3.99 -1.51
C ALA A 59 6.79 3.94 0.00
N ARG A 60 7.09 5.01 0.76
CA ARG A 60 7.02 5.05 2.22
C ARG A 60 5.64 4.69 2.77
N SER A 61 4.56 5.10 2.11
CA SER A 61 3.19 4.75 2.52
C SER A 61 2.95 3.24 2.48
N ALA A 62 3.30 2.60 1.37
CA ALA A 62 3.20 1.14 1.23
C ALA A 62 4.09 0.41 2.25
N MET A 63 5.31 0.92 2.50
CA MET A 63 6.23 0.35 3.48
C MET A 63 5.68 0.38 4.90
N VAL A 64 5.12 1.52 5.33
CA VAL A 64 4.57 1.68 6.68
C VAL A 64 3.37 0.75 6.89
N LEU A 65 2.50 0.60 5.89
CA LEU A 65 1.36 -0.29 5.99
C LEU A 65 1.77 -1.77 5.99
N ALA A 66 2.73 -2.15 5.13
CA ALA A 66 3.29 -3.49 5.14
C ALA A 66 3.90 -3.83 6.51
N PHE A 67 4.67 -2.89 7.09
CA PHE A 67 5.24 -3.06 8.43
C PHE A 67 4.17 -3.16 9.52
N THR A 68 3.13 -2.33 9.47
CA THR A 68 2.03 -2.36 10.44
C THR A 68 1.32 -3.72 10.46
N LEU A 69 1.12 -4.31 9.28
CA LEU A 69 0.54 -5.65 9.17
C LEU A 69 1.53 -6.71 9.65
N ALA A 70 2.81 -6.58 9.29
CA ALA A 70 3.80 -7.60 9.58
C ALA A 70 4.15 -7.65 11.08
N ASP A 71 4.26 -6.51 11.74
CA ASP A 71 4.40 -6.39 13.21
C ASP A 71 3.21 -7.02 13.96
N ALA A 72 2.01 -6.98 13.37
CA ALA A 72 0.83 -7.60 13.95
C ALA A 72 0.76 -9.14 13.76
N THR A 73 1.61 -9.73 12.93
CA THR A 73 1.40 -11.10 12.40
C THR A 73 2.62 -12.00 12.47
N VAL A 74 3.83 -11.43 12.43
CA VAL A 74 5.09 -12.15 12.35
C VAL A 74 5.95 -11.79 13.56
N ASP A 75 6.67 -12.76 14.12
CA ASP A 75 7.68 -12.47 15.13
C ASP A 75 8.71 -11.47 14.57
N LYS A 76 9.04 -10.46 15.36
CA LYS A 76 9.96 -9.38 14.98
C LYS A 76 11.31 -9.90 14.44
N ALA A 77 11.82 -11.01 14.97
CA ALA A 77 13.07 -11.60 14.51
C ALA A 77 12.96 -12.15 13.07
N VAL A 78 11.80 -12.70 12.71
CA VAL A 78 11.52 -13.24 11.37
C VAL A 78 11.15 -12.11 10.40
N LEU A 79 10.56 -11.03 10.92
CA LEU A 79 10.17 -9.86 10.13
C LEU A 79 11.39 -9.17 9.49
N ASP A 80 12.47 -8.95 10.23
CA ASP A 80 13.64 -8.24 9.71
C ASP A 80 14.28 -8.97 8.52
N GLU A 81 14.26 -10.31 8.52
CA GLU A 81 14.78 -11.13 7.42
C GLU A 81 13.86 -11.14 6.19
N ARG A 82 12.54 -11.15 6.41
CA ARG A 82 11.53 -11.26 5.34
C ARG A 82 10.96 -9.93 4.87
N LEU A 83 11.38 -8.81 5.45
CA LEU A 83 10.81 -7.49 5.19
C LEU A 83 10.75 -7.10 3.70
N PRO A 84 11.80 -7.38 2.87
CA PRO A 84 11.73 -7.11 1.44
C PRO A 84 10.62 -7.92 0.73
N ASP A 85 10.46 -9.18 1.09
CA ASP A 85 9.45 -10.07 0.52
C ASP A 85 8.05 -9.67 0.98
N CYS A 86 7.88 -9.35 2.25
CA CYS A 86 6.62 -8.82 2.79
C CYS A 86 6.18 -7.55 2.05
N LEU A 87 7.12 -6.64 1.79
CA LEU A 87 6.83 -5.42 1.05
C LEU A 87 6.41 -5.71 -0.40
N ALA A 88 7.11 -6.62 -1.08
CA ALA A 88 6.77 -7.01 -2.45
C ALA A 88 5.38 -7.66 -2.53
N SER A 89 5.09 -8.60 -1.62
CA SER A 89 3.78 -9.25 -1.52
C SER A 89 2.67 -8.24 -1.24
N TYR A 90 2.90 -7.29 -0.34
CA TYR A 90 1.93 -6.25 -0.03
C TYR A 90 1.68 -5.31 -1.21
N GLN A 91 2.72 -4.91 -1.94
CA GLN A 91 2.56 -4.08 -3.14
C GLN A 91 1.77 -4.79 -4.23
N LEU A 92 2.02 -6.08 -4.46
CA LEU A 92 1.23 -6.89 -5.38
C LEU A 92 -0.24 -6.94 -4.94
N ALA A 93 -0.48 -7.19 -3.66
CA ALA A 93 -1.81 -7.28 -3.10
C ALA A 93 -2.63 -5.98 -3.26
N LEU A 94 -1.99 -4.81 -3.10
CA LEU A 94 -2.60 -3.50 -3.35
C LEU A 94 -2.98 -3.31 -4.82
N ILE A 95 -2.15 -3.79 -5.75
CA ILE A 95 -2.43 -3.71 -7.19
C ILE A 95 -3.60 -4.64 -7.55
N GLU A 96 -3.58 -5.87 -7.06
CA GLU A 96 -4.65 -6.85 -7.26
C GLU A 96 -5.99 -6.35 -6.73
N GLU A 97 -6.01 -5.77 -5.52
CA GLU A 97 -7.21 -5.17 -4.94
C GLU A 97 -7.72 -3.98 -5.79
N LEU A 98 -6.82 -3.12 -6.28
CA LEU A 98 -7.20 -2.00 -7.14
C LEU A 98 -7.82 -2.48 -8.45
N ILE A 99 -7.23 -3.50 -9.08
CA ILE A 99 -7.79 -4.13 -10.28
C ILE A 99 -9.14 -4.77 -9.96
N GLY A 100 -9.27 -5.43 -8.81
CA GLY A 100 -10.52 -6.04 -8.37
C GLY A 100 -11.65 -5.02 -8.20
N ARG A 101 -11.38 -3.87 -7.59
CA ARG A 101 -12.38 -2.78 -7.50
C ARG A 101 -12.76 -2.16 -8.85
N GLN A 102 -11.84 -2.18 -9.83
CA GLN A 102 -12.11 -1.65 -11.17
C GLN A 102 -12.88 -2.63 -12.06
N THR A 103 -12.68 -3.93 -11.86
CA THR A 103 -13.22 -5.00 -12.73
C THR A 103 -14.38 -5.77 -12.11
N GLY A 104 -14.56 -5.68 -10.78
CA GLY A 104 -15.45 -6.54 -10.00
C GLY A 104 -14.91 -7.95 -9.74
N ILE A 105 -13.69 -8.26 -10.19
CA ILE A 105 -13.09 -9.60 -10.07
C ILE A 105 -12.02 -9.56 -8.97
N PHE A 106 -12.30 -10.18 -7.82
CA PHE A 106 -11.40 -10.19 -6.67
C PHE A 106 -10.58 -11.49 -6.64
N PRO A 107 -9.28 -11.45 -6.92
CA PRO A 107 -8.46 -12.66 -7.00
C PRO A 107 -8.17 -13.27 -5.63
N ARG A 108 -8.21 -12.48 -4.56
CA ARG A 108 -7.84 -12.89 -3.19
C ARG A 108 -8.68 -12.16 -2.15
N GLN A 109 -8.88 -12.83 -1.01
CA GLN A 109 -9.26 -12.18 0.25
C GLN A 109 -8.04 -12.22 1.16
N TYR A 110 -7.72 -11.09 1.78
CA TYR A 110 -6.57 -10.95 2.65
C TYR A 110 -7.01 -11.01 4.12
N SER A 111 -6.34 -11.85 4.89
CA SER A 111 -6.40 -11.87 6.34
C SER A 111 -5.06 -11.41 6.92
N LEU A 112 -5.03 -11.06 8.20
CA LEU A 112 -3.76 -10.81 8.90
C LEU A 112 -2.85 -12.04 8.82
N SER A 113 -3.39 -13.24 9.00
CA SER A 113 -2.63 -14.49 9.01
C SER A 113 -1.99 -14.85 7.67
N ASP A 114 -2.59 -14.43 6.54
CA ASP A 114 -2.29 -15.00 5.23
C ASP A 114 -1.69 -14.00 4.22
N ILE A 115 -1.62 -12.71 4.55
CA ILE A 115 -1.10 -11.70 3.60
C ILE A 115 0.42 -11.83 3.34
N PHE A 116 1.16 -12.47 4.25
CA PHE A 116 2.61 -12.73 4.14
C PHE A 116 2.98 -14.21 4.16
N ALA A 117 1.99 -15.10 4.06
CA ALA A 117 2.19 -16.55 4.05
C ALA A 117 2.88 -17.02 2.75
#